data_AF-B8DKM7-F1
#
_entry.id   AF-B8DKM7-F1
#
_cell.length_a   1.000
_cell.length_b   1.000
_cell.length_c   1.000
_cell.angle_alpha   90.00
_cell.angle_beta   90.00
_cell.angle_gamma   90.00
#
_symmetry.space_group_name_H-M   'P 1'
#
loop_
_entity.id
_entity.type
_entity.pdbx_description
1 polymer ?
#
loop_
_entity_poly.entity_id
_entity_poly.type
_entity_poly.pdbx_seq_one_letter_code
_entity_poly.pdbx_strand_id
1 'polypeptide(L)' 'MLHGETIHSPLPQDIPWWMPDHFIFFGVLYAVLFVICSGVGYVVLKSVMETCKGGCHSEGHH' A
#
# COMPACT_ATOMS: atom_id res chain seq x y z
N MET A 1 6.90 12.65 -39.49
CA MET A 1 6.12 11.77 -38.60
C MET A 1 4.70 11.79 -39.11
N LEU A 2 4.18 10.64 -39.54
CA LEU A 2 2.83 10.56 -40.07
C LEU A 2 1.87 10.71 -38.87
N HIS A 3 0.85 11.57 -38.98
CA HIS A 3 -0.09 11.89 -37.90
C HIS A 3 -1.07 10.73 -37.57
N GLY A 4 -0.56 9.49 -37.48
CA GLY A 4 -1.35 8.27 -37.32
C GLY A 4 -0.58 7.05 -36.77
N GLU A 5 0.65 7.21 -36.29
CA GLU A 5 1.45 6.10 -35.70
C GLU A 5 1.41 6.11 -34.16
N THR A 6 0.77 7.10 -33.56
CA THR A 6 0.67 7.24 -32.10
C THR A 6 -0.64 6.61 -31.62
N ILE A 7 -0.72 5.29 -31.70
CA ILE A 7 -1.57 4.54 -30.79
C ILE A 7 -0.79 4.42 -29.47
N HIS A 8 -0.47 5.56 -28.84
CA HIS A 8 -0.08 5.54 -27.44
C HIS A 8 -1.38 5.32 -26.68
N SER A 9 -1.72 4.04 -26.55
CA SER A 9 -2.88 3.64 -25.79
C SER A 9 -2.62 4.03 -24.33
N PRO A 10 -3.48 4.82 -23.68
CA PRO A 10 -3.38 5.06 -22.23
C PRO A 10 -3.72 3.79 -21.42
N LEU A 11 -3.72 2.62 -22.06
CA LEU A 11 -3.86 1.34 -21.39
C LEU A 11 -2.66 1.13 -20.47
N PRO A 12 -2.89 0.82 -19.19
CA PRO A 12 -1.83 0.70 -18.18
C PRO A 12 -0.82 -0.42 -18.49
N GLN A 13 -1.12 -1.31 -19.44
CA GLN A 13 -0.25 -2.38 -19.89
C GLN A 13 0.84 -1.93 -20.88
N ASP A 14 0.64 -0.79 -21.56
CA ASP A 14 1.60 -0.25 -22.53
C ASP A 14 2.62 0.71 -21.88
N ILE A 15 2.43 1.00 -20.58
CA ILE A 15 3.24 1.95 -19.83
C ILE A 15 4.53 1.28 -19.34
N PRO A 16 5.73 1.72 -19.79
CA PRO A 16 6.97 1.14 -19.32
C PRO A 16 7.26 1.52 -17.87
N TRP A 17 7.26 0.52 -16.99
CA TRP A 17 7.49 0.63 -15.55
C TRP A 17 8.93 1.05 -15.19
N TRP A 18 9.85 0.88 -16.13
CA TRP A 18 11.26 1.25 -16.01
C TRP A 18 11.56 2.67 -16.47
N MET A 19 10.54 3.44 -16.90
CA MET A 19 10.75 4.87 -17.16
C MET A 19 11.09 5.59 -15.85
N PRO A 20 12.16 6.43 -15.82
CA PRO A 20 12.62 7.09 -14.60
C PRO A 20 11.53 7.93 -13.90
N ASP A 21 10.69 8.60 -14.69
CA ASP A 21 9.57 9.41 -14.21
C ASP A 21 8.54 8.57 -13.43
N HIS A 22 8.11 7.44 -14.01
CA HIS A 22 7.16 6.54 -13.38
C HIS A 22 7.73 5.87 -12.12
N PHE A 23 9.01 5.48 -12.16
CA PHE A 23 9.68 4.89 -10.99
C PHE A 23 9.68 5.85 -9.79
N ILE A 24 9.96 7.14 -10.01
CA ILE A 24 9.95 8.13 -8.92
C ILE A 24 8.52 8.38 -8.43
N PHE A 25 7.56 8.60 -9.34
CA PHE A 25 6.18 8.86 -8.95
C PHE A 25 5.57 7.71 -8.13
N PHE A 26 5.65 6.48 -8.64
CA PHE A 26 5.14 5.31 -7.93
C PHE A 26 5.97 4.97 -6.69
N GLY A 27 7.28 5.18 -6.71
CA GLY A 27 8.15 4.97 -5.55
C GLY A 27 7.76 5.86 -4.37
N VAL A 28 7.59 7.16 -4.60
CA VAL A 28 7.14 8.11 -3.55
C VAL A 28 5.73 7.76 -3.08
N LEU A 29 4.82 7.46 -4.00
CA LEU A 29 3.46 7.04 -3.66
C LEU A 29 3.44 5.82 -2.73
N TYR A 30 4.20 4.78 -3.06
CA TYR A 30 4.30 3.58 -2.24
C TYR A 30 5.01 3.83 -0.92
N ALA A 31 6.00 4.71 -0.87
CA ALA A 31 6.67 5.09 0.38
C ALA A 31 5.69 5.79 1.35
N VAL A 32 4.88 6.74 0.85
CA VAL A 32 3.85 7.40 1.66
C VAL A 32 2.79 6.40 2.11
N LEU A 33 2.31 5.55 1.20
CA LEU A 33 1.33 4.52 1.52
C LEU A 33 1.87 3.54 2.57
N PHE A 34 3.15 3.18 2.48
CA PHE A 34 3.82 2.31 3.46
C PHE A 34 3.87 2.96 4.85
N VAL A 35 4.18 4.26 4.95
CA VAL A 35 4.17 4.98 6.23
C VAL A 35 2.78 5.00 6.86
N ILE A 36 1.75 5.30 6.06
CA ILE A 36 0.36 5.32 6.54
C ILE A 36 -0.08 3.92 6.96
N CYS A 37 0.16 2.90 6.13
CA CYS A 37 -0.15 1.50 6.43
C CYS A 37 0.61 1.00 7.66
N SER A 38 1.86 1.39 7.87
CA SER A 38 2.64 1.01 9.05
C SER A 38 2.06 1.65 10.31
N GLY A 39 1.71 2.94 10.27
CA GLY A 39 1.08 3.64 11.39
C GLY A 39 -0.28 3.05 11.77
N VAL A 40 -1.16 2.86 10.79
CA VAL A 40 -2.49 2.27 11.00
C VAL A 40 -2.37 0.80 11.40
N GLY A 41 -1.52 0.04 10.71
CA GLY A 41 -1.29 -1.38 10.97
C GLY A 41 -0.75 -1.63 12.38
N TYR A 42 0.14 -0.77 12.87
CA TYR A 42 0.63 -0.85 14.25
C TYR A 42 -0.50 -0.69 15.28
N VAL A 43 -1.36 0.31 15.09
CA VAL A 43 -2.49 0.56 16.00
C VAL A 43 -3.48 -0.60 15.95
N VAL A 44 -3.84 -1.08 14.76
CA VAL A 44 -4.75 -2.21 14.58
C VAL A 44 -4.17 -3.47 15.23
N LEU A 45 -2.90 -3.78 14.98
CA LEU A 45 -2.24 -4.95 15.57
C LEU A 45 -2.22 -4.86 17.09
N LYS A 46 -1.88 -3.68 17.65
CA LYS A 46 -1.89 -3.46 19.10
C LYS A 46 -3.29 -3.65 19.68
N SER A 47 -4.33 -3.10 19.04
CA SER A 47 -5.72 -3.29 19.47
C SER A 47 -6.16 -4.75 19.43
N VAL A 48 -5.77 -5.51 18.40
CA VAL A 48 -6.05 -6.95 18.32
C VAL A 48 -5.30 -7.71 19.41
N MET A 49 -4.02 -7.42 19.65
CA MET A 49 -3.23 -8.08 20.69
C MET A 49 -3.78 -7.82 22.09
N GLU A 50 -4.17 -6.59 22.40
CA GLU A 50 -4.81 -6.23 23.68
C GLU A 50 -6.17 -6.93 23.82
N THR A 51 -6.95 -7.03 22.75
CA THR A 51 -8.23 -7.76 22.75
C THR A 51 -8.04 -9.26 22.95
N CYS A 52 -7.06 -9.87 22.30
CA CYS A 52 -6.75 -11.30 22.47
C CYS A 52 -6.14 -11.60 23.85
N LYS A 53 -5.28 -10.72 24.38
CA LYS A 53 -4.75 -10.85 25.76
C LYS A 53 -5.82 -10.63 26.81
N GLY A 54 -6.76 -9.71 26.58
CA GLY A 54 -7.92 -9.48 27.44
C GLY A 54 -8.96 -10.61 27.37
N GLY A 55 -9.15 -11.21 26.19
CA GLY A 55 -10.02 -12.38 25.99
C GLY A 55 -9.46 -13.66 26.61
N CYS A 56 -8.13 -13.84 26.64
CA CYS A 56 -7.48 -14.93 27.36
C CYS A 56 -7.34 -14.68 28.88
N HIS A 57 -7.76 -13.52 29.40
CA HIS A 57 -7.82 -13.20 30.83
C HIS A 57 -9.27 -12.93 31.27
N SER A 58 -10.24 -13.66 30.71
CA SER A 58 -11.63 -13.70 31.19
C SER A 58 -12.20 -15.12 31.12
N GLU A 59 -11.41 -16.08 31.59
CA GLU A 59 -11.88 -17.40 32.02
C GLU A 59 -10.94 -17.86 33.13
N GLY A 60 -11.08 -17.30 34.34
CA GLY A 60 -10.24 -17.72 35.46
C GLY A 60 -10.16 -16.74 36.64
N HIS A 61 -11.19 -16.81 37.49
CA HIS A 61 -11.11 -16.58 38.94
C HIS A 61 -10.87 -15.15 39.50
N HIS A 62 -11.92 -14.69 40.21
CA HIS A 62 -12.03 -13.70 41.30
C HIS A 62 -12.30 -12.25 40.92
#